data_AF-A0A918J4X2-F1
#
_entry.id   AF-A0A918J4X2-F1
#
_cell.length_a   1.000
_cell.length_b   1.000
_cell.length_c   1.000
_cell.angle_alpha   90.00
_cell.angle_beta   90.00
_cell.angle_gamma   90.00
#
_symmetry.space_group_name_H-M   'P 1'
#
loop_
_entity.id
_entity.type
_entity.pdbx_description
1 polymer ?
#
loop_
_entity_poly.entity_id
_entity_poly.type
_entity_poly.pdbx_seq_one_letter_code
_entity_poly.pdbx_strand_id
1 'polypeptide(L)'
;MVAVFHYDLHVFDGEKYNQQENRKTPMPDYNIFSPNQLDTNQWVKSAIAMGAKIAILTATHETGFALYQRDVNPYSLKGVKWRDGKGDIVADFVASCKKYGIEPGIYIGIRWNSFYGIQDFKVQGDTLFSENRQEHYNKMCEGMVEQLTSNYGDLAIIWFDGGAHGPE
;
A
#
# COMPACT_ATOMS: atom_id res chain seq x y z
N MET A 1 1.84 13.02 18.15
CA MET A 1 1.75 11.56 18.07
C MET A 1 1.26 11.17 16.68
N VAL A 2 1.72 10.05 16.14
CA VAL A 2 1.38 9.56 14.80
C VAL A 2 0.80 8.15 14.93
N ALA A 3 -0.26 7.84 14.18
CA ALA A 3 -0.80 6.49 14.05
C ALA A 3 -0.50 5.95 12.65
N VAL A 4 -0.04 4.70 12.55
CA VAL A 4 0.19 4.02 11.27
C VAL A 4 -0.69 2.78 11.19
N PHE A 5 -1.54 2.72 10.18
CA PHE A 5 -2.46 1.62 9.89
C PHE A 5 -1.81 0.73 8.83
N HIS A 6 -1.31 -0.43 9.26
CA HIS A 6 -0.84 -1.46 8.34
C HIS A 6 -2.02 -2.34 7.92
N TYR A 7 -2.22 -2.42 6.61
CA TYR A 7 -3.28 -3.21 6.01
C TYR A 7 -2.81 -3.75 4.66
N ASP A 8 -2.93 -5.05 4.48
CA ASP A 8 -2.49 -5.79 3.29
C ASP A 8 -3.27 -7.12 3.21
N LEU A 9 -3.10 -7.89 2.14
CA LEU A 9 -3.88 -9.11 1.88
C LEU A 9 -3.77 -10.16 2.98
N HIS A 10 -2.57 -10.37 3.54
CA HIS A 10 -2.31 -11.38 4.57
C HIS A 10 -3.07 -11.12 5.88
N VAL A 11 -3.73 -9.97 6.05
CA VAL A 11 -4.65 -9.75 7.19
C VAL A 11 -5.86 -10.68 7.13
N PHE A 12 -6.18 -11.21 5.94
CA PHE A 12 -7.37 -12.03 5.68
C PHE A 12 -7.08 -13.52 5.49
N ASP A 13 -5.83 -13.96 5.63
CA ASP A 13 -5.46 -15.36 5.39
C ASP A 13 -5.77 -16.30 6.57
N GLY A 14 -6.13 -15.73 7.73
CA GLY A 14 -6.45 -16.50 8.94
C GLY A 14 -5.23 -16.98 9.74
N GLU A 15 -4.03 -16.61 9.30
CA GLU A 15 -2.76 -17.05 9.87
C GLU A 15 -2.04 -15.93 10.61
N LYS A 16 -1.01 -16.29 11.39
CA LYS A 16 -0.11 -15.28 11.96
C LYS A 16 0.80 -14.75 10.86
N TYR A 17 0.94 -13.44 10.82
CA TYR A 17 1.84 -12.78 9.89
C TYR A 17 3.29 -13.29 10.03
N ASN A 18 3.82 -13.79 8.92
CA ASN A 18 5.23 -14.16 8.76
C ASN A 18 5.86 -13.29 7.68
N GLN A 19 6.65 -12.30 8.11
CA GLN A 19 7.29 -11.34 7.21
C GLN A 19 8.20 -11.98 6.15
N GLN A 20 8.99 -12.99 6.52
CA GLN A 20 9.96 -13.56 5.58
C GLN A 20 9.27 -14.27 4.41
N GLU A 21 8.19 -14.99 4.72
CA GLU A 21 7.37 -15.68 3.72
C GLU A 21 6.54 -14.68 2.91
N ASN A 22 5.89 -13.71 3.56
CA ASN A 22 5.05 -12.71 2.89
C ASN A 22 5.81 -11.88 1.84
N ARG A 23 7.10 -11.59 2.07
CA ARG A 23 7.96 -10.86 1.13
C ARG A 23 8.33 -11.65 -0.13
N LYS A 24 8.23 -12.98 -0.10
CA LYS A 24 8.74 -13.88 -1.15
C LYS A 24 7.65 -14.66 -1.85
N THR A 25 6.53 -14.87 -1.20
CA THR A 25 5.46 -15.75 -1.66
C THR A 25 4.24 -14.92 -2.05
N PRO A 26 3.89 -14.82 -3.35
CA PRO A 26 2.68 -14.13 -3.79
C PRO A 26 1.44 -14.73 -3.14
N MET A 27 0.47 -13.88 -2.78
CA MET A 27 -0.81 -14.32 -2.25
C MET A 27 -1.55 -15.16 -3.33
N PRO A 28 -1.92 -16.42 -3.05
CA PRO A 28 -2.53 -17.30 -4.05
C PRO A 28 -3.93 -16.86 -4.49
N ASP A 29 -4.73 -16.31 -3.58
CA ASP A 29 -6.03 -15.72 -3.90
C ASP A 29 -6.17 -14.36 -3.21
N TYR A 30 -6.13 -13.28 -3.99
CA TYR A 30 -6.31 -11.93 -3.49
C TYR A 30 -7.80 -11.58 -3.23
N ASN A 31 -8.77 -12.42 -3.61
CA ASN A 31 -10.19 -12.22 -3.26
C ASN A 31 -10.52 -12.55 -1.81
N ILE A 32 -9.57 -13.10 -1.05
CA ILE A 32 -9.69 -13.19 0.42
C ILE A 32 -9.83 -11.79 1.04
N PHE A 33 -9.34 -10.76 0.35
CA PHE A 33 -9.53 -9.37 0.75
C PHE A 33 -11.00 -8.96 0.64
N SER A 34 -11.70 -8.99 1.78
CA SER A 34 -13.14 -8.70 1.84
C SER A 34 -13.55 -8.05 3.17
N PRO A 35 -13.14 -6.80 3.44
CA PRO A 35 -13.53 -6.10 4.65
C PRO A 35 -14.97 -5.58 4.56
N ASN A 36 -15.93 -6.47 4.84
CA ASN A 36 -17.37 -6.16 4.73
C ASN A 36 -17.87 -5.11 5.73
N GLN A 37 -17.11 -4.87 6.81
CA GLN A 37 -17.42 -3.87 7.84
C GLN A 37 -16.38 -2.73 7.87
N LEU A 38 -15.72 -2.46 6.75
CA LEU A 38 -14.73 -1.38 6.65
C LEU A 38 -15.36 -0.02 7.02
N ASP A 39 -14.81 0.64 8.04
CA ASP A 39 -15.13 2.02 8.39
C ASP A 39 -13.85 2.79 8.79
N THR A 40 -13.31 3.56 7.85
CA THR A 40 -12.14 4.42 8.10
C THR A 40 -12.44 5.58 9.06
N ASN A 41 -13.71 5.95 9.26
CA ASN A 41 -14.06 6.91 10.31
C ASN A 41 -13.77 6.34 11.69
N GLN A 42 -14.07 5.06 11.89
CA GLN A 42 -13.80 4.37 13.16
C GLN A 42 -12.29 4.35 13.43
N TRP A 43 -11.48 4.03 12.42
CA TRP A 43 -10.01 4.05 12.51
C TRP A 43 -9.48 5.42 12.94
N VAL A 44 -9.89 6.47 12.22
CA VAL A 44 -9.45 7.84 12.49
C VAL A 44 -9.89 8.32 13.87
N LYS A 45 -11.12 8.02 14.30
CA LYS A 45 -11.60 8.35 15.65
C LYS A 45 -10.75 7.69 16.73
N SER A 46 -10.36 6.43 16.55
CA SER A 46 -9.46 5.74 17.47
C SER A 46 -8.08 6.39 17.53
N ALA A 47 -7.53 6.84 16.39
CA ALA A 47 -6.27 7.59 16.37
C ALA A 47 -6.38 8.94 17.10
N ILE A 48 -7.48 9.67 16.91
CA ILE A 48 -7.71 10.93 17.63
C ILE A 48 -7.84 10.70 19.13
N ALA A 49 -8.54 9.64 19.54
CA ALA A 49 -8.70 9.29 20.95
C ALA A 49 -7.37 8.98 21.66
N MET A 50 -6.35 8.48 20.93
CA MET A 50 -5.00 8.33 21.49
C MET A 50 -4.17 9.62 21.46
N GLY A 51 -4.67 10.69 20.84
CA GLY A 51 -3.97 11.97 20.69
C GLY A 51 -3.12 12.10 19.43
N ALA A 52 -3.35 11.26 18.41
CA ALA A 52 -2.65 11.38 17.13
C ALA A 52 -3.01 12.68 16.39
N LYS A 53 -2.03 13.25 15.70
CA LYS A 53 -2.15 14.44 14.84
C LYS A 53 -1.92 14.14 13.36
N ILE A 54 -1.23 13.03 13.09
CA ILE A 54 -1.05 12.47 11.75
C ILE A 54 -1.53 11.01 11.79
N ALA A 55 -2.25 10.60 10.76
CA ALA A 55 -2.64 9.22 10.53
C ALA A 55 -2.11 8.76 9.17
N ILE A 56 -1.42 7.62 9.14
CA ILE A 56 -0.74 7.10 7.95
C ILE A 56 -1.34 5.74 7.57
N LEU A 57 -1.67 5.53 6.31
CA LEU A 57 -2.15 4.23 5.79
C LEU A 57 -1.12 3.65 4.82
N THR A 58 -0.88 2.33 4.90
CA THR A 58 -0.14 1.59 3.88
C THR A 58 -0.93 1.51 2.58
N ALA A 59 -0.61 2.35 1.60
CA ALA A 59 -1.21 2.27 0.27
C ALA A 59 -0.72 1.03 -0.50
N THR A 60 0.53 0.63 -0.25
CA THR A 60 1.12 -0.68 -0.56
C THR A 60 2.01 -1.09 0.62
N HIS A 61 2.24 -2.39 0.80
CA HIS A 61 3.24 -2.93 1.73
C HIS A 61 4.06 -4.00 0.98
N GLU A 62 4.20 -5.20 1.52
CA GLU A 62 5.14 -6.21 1.01
C GLU A 62 4.55 -7.14 -0.07
N THR A 63 3.23 -7.33 -0.10
CA THR A 63 2.62 -8.19 -1.13
C THR A 63 2.66 -7.55 -2.53
N GLY A 64 2.82 -6.22 -2.57
CA GLY A 64 2.66 -5.39 -3.75
C GLY A 64 1.22 -4.95 -4.05
N PHE A 65 0.24 -5.41 -3.26
CA PHE A 65 -1.17 -5.09 -3.47
C PHE A 65 -1.47 -3.64 -3.11
N ALA A 66 -2.17 -2.92 -3.99
CA ALA A 66 -2.52 -1.53 -3.78
C ALA A 66 -3.96 -1.34 -3.25
N LEU A 67 -4.09 -0.61 -2.14
CA LEU A 67 -5.36 -0.30 -1.47
C LEU A 67 -6.14 0.87 -2.08
N TYR A 68 -5.93 1.14 -3.37
CA TYR A 68 -6.56 2.25 -4.07
C TYR A 68 -6.78 1.94 -5.54
N GLN A 69 -7.58 2.78 -6.21
CA GLN A 69 -7.83 2.63 -7.63
C GLN A 69 -6.59 3.02 -8.43
N ARG A 70 -6.13 2.16 -9.35
CA ARG A 70 -4.81 2.30 -10.00
C ARG A 70 -4.87 2.34 -11.51
N ASP A 71 -3.97 3.10 -12.11
CA ASP A 71 -3.70 3.05 -13.55
C ASP A 71 -2.39 2.33 -13.89
N VAL A 72 -1.38 2.38 -13.00
CA VAL A 72 -0.04 1.80 -13.25
C VAL A 72 0.26 0.46 -12.55
N ASN A 73 -0.42 0.15 -11.43
CA ASN A 73 -0.27 -1.14 -10.73
C ASN A 73 -1.55 -1.98 -10.92
N PRO A 74 -1.53 -3.05 -11.73
CA PRO A 74 -2.69 -3.89 -11.95
C PRO A 74 -3.09 -4.71 -10.71
N TYR A 75 -2.16 -4.94 -9.77
CA TYR A 75 -2.39 -5.68 -8.54
C TYR A 75 -2.95 -4.77 -7.45
N SER A 76 -4.27 -4.54 -7.50
CA SER A 76 -4.96 -3.53 -6.69
C SER A 76 -6.41 -3.88 -6.41
N LEU A 77 -7.11 -3.00 -5.67
CA LEU A 77 -8.55 -3.11 -5.43
C LEU A 77 -9.41 -3.21 -6.69
N LYS A 78 -8.92 -2.79 -7.87
CA LYS A 78 -9.63 -3.03 -9.14
C LYS A 78 -9.81 -4.52 -9.47
N GLY A 79 -8.91 -5.37 -8.96
CA GLY A 79 -8.90 -6.81 -9.24
C GLY A 79 -9.77 -7.66 -8.31
N VAL A 80 -10.22 -7.13 -7.16
CA VAL A 80 -10.96 -7.92 -6.16
C VAL A 80 -12.47 -7.84 -6.36
N LYS A 81 -13.19 -8.88 -5.93
CA LYS A 81 -14.66 -8.89 -5.87
C LYS A 81 -15.24 -7.90 -4.86
N TRP A 82 -14.50 -7.57 -3.81
CA TRP A 82 -14.97 -6.65 -2.78
C TRP A 82 -15.31 -5.28 -3.38
N ARG A 83 -16.51 -4.78 -3.05
CA ARG A 83 -17.11 -3.57 -3.65
C ARG A 83 -17.07 -3.56 -5.18
N ASP A 84 -17.23 -4.73 -5.82
CA ASP A 84 -17.21 -4.92 -7.28
C ASP A 84 -15.97 -4.31 -7.96
N GLY A 85 -14.82 -4.35 -7.28
CA GLY A 85 -13.56 -3.78 -7.77
C GLY A 85 -13.51 -2.24 -7.76
N LYS A 86 -14.53 -1.57 -7.19
CA LYS A 86 -14.66 -0.09 -7.20
C LYS A 86 -14.22 0.57 -5.90
N GLY A 87 -13.76 -0.21 -4.93
CA GLY A 87 -13.31 0.34 -3.64
C GLY A 87 -12.01 1.13 -3.75
N ASP A 88 -11.89 2.21 -3.00
CA ASP A 88 -10.65 2.97 -2.82
C ASP A 88 -10.49 3.29 -1.33
N ILE A 89 -9.64 2.53 -0.64
CA ILE A 89 -9.48 2.66 0.81
C ILE A 89 -8.62 3.88 1.15
N VAL A 90 -7.68 4.25 0.26
CA VAL A 90 -6.90 5.49 0.42
C VAL A 90 -7.82 6.71 0.35
N ALA A 91 -8.76 6.74 -0.59
CA ALA A 91 -9.78 7.80 -0.68
C ALA A 91 -10.64 7.85 0.59
N ASP A 92 -11.19 6.71 1.01
CA ASP A 92 -12.02 6.60 2.23
C ASP A 92 -11.26 7.06 3.48
N PHE A 93 -9.97 6.73 3.57
CA PHE A 93 -9.10 7.07 4.70
C PHE A 93 -8.78 8.56 4.73
N VAL A 94 -8.35 9.13 3.61
CA VAL A 94 -8.01 10.56 3.51
C VAL A 94 -9.25 11.43 3.73
N ALA A 95 -10.41 11.03 3.20
CA ALA A 95 -11.69 11.71 3.46
C ALA A 95 -12.04 11.70 4.96
N SER A 96 -11.82 10.57 5.64
CA SER A 96 -12.03 10.46 7.08
C SER A 96 -11.05 11.34 7.87
N CYS A 97 -9.78 11.38 7.47
CA CYS A 97 -8.78 12.25 8.11
C CYS A 97 -9.19 13.72 8.04
N LYS A 98 -9.55 14.19 6.83
CA LYS A 98 -10.02 15.57 6.59
C LYS A 98 -11.28 15.88 7.41
N LYS A 99 -12.24 14.95 7.45
CA LYS A 99 -13.50 15.11 8.20
C LYS A 99 -13.30 15.34 9.70
N TYR A 100 -12.28 14.73 10.31
CA TYR A 100 -12.03 14.85 11.75
C TYR A 100 -10.80 15.72 12.09
N GLY A 101 -10.23 16.43 11.12
CA GLY A 101 -9.15 17.39 11.35
C GLY A 101 -7.83 16.74 11.79
N ILE A 102 -7.52 15.53 11.32
CA ILE A 102 -6.22 14.90 11.47
C ILE A 102 -5.51 14.91 10.12
N GLU A 103 -4.19 15.11 10.11
CA GLU A 103 -3.42 15.20 8.87
C GLU A 103 -3.21 13.79 8.27
N PRO A 104 -3.58 13.55 7.00
CA PRO A 104 -3.35 12.27 6.34
C PRO A 104 -1.90 12.14 5.88
N GLY A 105 -1.33 10.95 6.05
CA GLY A 105 -0.09 10.52 5.42
C GLY A 105 -0.27 9.19 4.69
N ILE A 106 0.64 8.90 3.78
CA ILE A 106 0.62 7.66 3.00
C ILE A 106 1.96 6.94 3.13
N TYR A 107 1.88 5.64 3.41
CA TYR A 107 3.01 4.74 3.38
C TYR A 107 3.02 3.96 2.05
N ILE A 108 4.20 3.82 1.44
CA ILE A 108 4.39 3.12 0.17
C ILE A 108 5.50 2.07 0.33
N GLY A 109 5.12 0.80 0.32
CA GLY A 109 6.05 -0.32 0.20
C GLY A 109 6.53 -0.48 -1.24
N ILE A 110 7.82 -0.22 -1.48
CA ILE A 110 8.50 -0.48 -2.76
C ILE A 110 9.72 -1.41 -2.62
N ARG A 111 10.23 -1.60 -1.40
CA ARG A 111 11.38 -2.44 -1.09
C ARG A 111 11.13 -3.92 -1.33
N TRP A 112 9.93 -4.37 -1.04
CA TRP A 112 9.48 -5.75 -1.20
C TRP A 112 8.19 -5.76 -2.01
N ASN A 113 8.09 -6.67 -2.97
CA ASN A 113 6.88 -6.89 -3.74
C ASN A 113 6.86 -8.35 -4.18
N SER A 114 6.16 -9.19 -3.43
CA SER A 114 6.10 -10.63 -3.72
C SER A 114 5.51 -10.89 -5.10
N PHE A 115 4.49 -10.13 -5.52
CA PHE A 115 3.83 -10.31 -6.82
C PHE A 115 4.76 -10.02 -8.01
N TYR A 116 5.58 -8.97 -7.93
CA TYR A 116 6.55 -8.61 -8.97
C TYR A 116 7.93 -9.30 -8.83
N GLY A 117 8.16 -9.99 -7.71
CA GLY A 117 9.43 -10.66 -7.41
C GLY A 117 10.55 -9.69 -7.01
N ILE A 118 10.20 -8.60 -6.31
CA ILE A 118 11.16 -7.59 -5.84
C ILE A 118 11.62 -7.95 -4.44
N GLN A 119 12.94 -7.99 -4.27
CA GLN A 119 13.57 -8.25 -2.99
C GLN A 119 14.63 -7.19 -2.73
N ASP A 120 14.46 -6.46 -1.63
CA ASP A 120 15.36 -5.38 -1.21
C ASP A 120 15.64 -4.37 -2.35
N PHE A 121 14.57 -3.82 -2.92
CA PHE A 121 14.56 -2.89 -4.07
C PHE A 121 14.99 -3.49 -5.41
N LYS A 122 15.47 -4.74 -5.46
CA LYS A 122 16.03 -5.38 -6.66
C LYS A 122 15.10 -6.44 -7.28
N VAL A 123 14.97 -6.40 -8.60
CA VAL A 123 14.66 -7.58 -9.42
C VAL A 123 15.91 -8.47 -9.42
N GLN A 124 15.76 -9.74 -9.10
CA GLN A 124 16.88 -10.69 -9.08
C GLN A 124 17.32 -11.05 -10.51
N GLY A 125 18.64 -11.20 -10.69
CA GLY A 125 19.28 -11.58 -11.95
C GLY A 125 20.17 -10.49 -12.54
N ASP A 126 21.07 -10.88 -13.43
CA ASP A 126 22.15 -10.07 -14.02
C ASP A 126 22.08 -10.06 -15.56
N THR A 127 20.86 -10.09 -16.10
CA THR A 127 20.61 -10.13 -17.55
C THR A 127 19.93 -8.85 -18.02
N LEU A 128 19.97 -8.58 -19.33
CA LEU A 128 19.20 -7.49 -19.92
C LEU A 128 17.70 -7.58 -19.58
N PHE A 129 17.16 -8.78 -19.36
CA PHE A 129 15.78 -8.96 -18.91
C PHE A 129 15.55 -8.43 -17.49
N SER A 130 16.43 -8.74 -16.53
CA SER A 130 16.30 -8.26 -15.15
C SER A 130 16.51 -6.74 -15.07
N GLU A 131 17.44 -6.18 -15.85
CA GLU A 131 17.65 -4.74 -15.99
C GLU A 131 16.39 -4.03 -16.50
N ASN A 132 15.80 -4.51 -17.60
CA ASN A 132 14.57 -3.94 -18.16
C ASN A 132 13.39 -4.04 -17.18
N ARG A 133 13.29 -5.16 -16.43
CA ARG A 133 12.26 -5.29 -15.39
C ARG A 133 12.49 -4.34 -14.22
N GLN A 134 13.73 -4.11 -13.82
CA GLN A 134 14.05 -3.13 -12.78
C GLN A 134 13.63 -1.72 -13.21
N GLU A 135 13.96 -1.32 -14.45
CA GLU A 135 13.54 -0.02 -14.99
C GLU A 135 12.02 0.10 -15.03
N HIS A 136 11.32 -0.95 -15.48
CA HIS A 136 9.86 -0.99 -15.47
C HIS A 136 9.29 -0.84 -14.04
N TYR A 137 9.85 -1.54 -13.06
CA TYR A 137 9.41 -1.45 -11.67
C TYR A 137 9.65 -0.06 -11.08
N ASN A 138 10.78 0.58 -11.39
CA ASN A 138 11.08 1.94 -10.95
C ASN A 138 10.07 2.94 -11.54
N LYS A 139 9.76 2.85 -12.85
CA LYS A 139 8.72 3.69 -13.48
C LYS A 139 7.34 3.45 -12.89
N MET A 140 7.01 2.20 -12.57
CA MET A 140 5.78 1.88 -11.87
C MET A 140 5.77 2.59 -10.51
N CYS A 141 6.85 2.48 -9.71
CA CYS A 141 7.03 3.17 -8.42
C CYS A 141 6.83 4.69 -8.51
N GLU A 142 7.47 5.34 -9.48
CA GLU A 142 7.29 6.77 -9.76
C GLU A 142 5.83 7.12 -10.06
N GLY A 143 5.18 6.37 -10.94
CA GLY A 143 3.76 6.54 -11.24
C GLY A 143 2.84 6.27 -10.03
N MET A 144 3.25 5.37 -9.12
CA MET A 144 2.53 5.15 -7.86
C MET A 144 2.53 6.40 -6.99
N VAL A 145 3.71 7.00 -6.84
CA VAL A 145 3.92 8.21 -6.04
C VAL A 145 3.15 9.37 -6.66
N GLU A 146 3.31 9.61 -7.97
CA GLU A 146 2.63 10.69 -8.69
C GLU A 146 1.11 10.62 -8.51
N GLN A 147 0.52 9.42 -8.66
CA GLN A 147 -0.92 9.22 -8.50
C GLN A 147 -1.37 9.52 -7.06
N LEU A 148 -0.62 9.06 -6.05
CA LEU A 148 -0.95 9.28 -4.64
C LEU A 148 -0.85 10.75 -4.23
N THR A 149 0.15 11.46 -4.76
CA THR A 149 0.37 12.88 -4.43
C THR A 149 -0.53 13.83 -5.20
N SER A 150 -1.09 13.39 -6.33
CA SER A 150 -1.94 14.24 -7.18
C SER A 150 -3.43 14.10 -6.89
N ASN A 151 -3.90 12.89 -6.53
CA ASN A 151 -5.34 12.59 -6.52
C ASN A 151 -6.00 12.64 -5.14
N TYR A 152 -5.22 12.65 -4.05
CA TYR A 152 -5.75 12.56 -2.68
C TYR A 152 -5.66 13.89 -1.90
N GLY A 153 -5.21 14.96 -2.56
CA GLY A 153 -4.99 16.28 -1.97
C GLY A 153 -3.76 16.32 -1.06
N ASP A 154 -3.66 17.36 -0.22
CA ASP A 154 -2.48 17.57 0.62
C ASP A 154 -2.25 16.43 1.61
N LEU A 155 -1.02 15.90 1.60
CA LEU A 155 -0.54 14.85 2.50
C LEU A 155 0.57 15.41 3.37
N ALA A 156 0.52 15.14 4.67
CA ALA A 156 1.56 15.58 5.61
C ALA A 156 2.87 14.80 5.44
N ILE A 157 2.80 13.56 4.96
CA ILE A 157 3.97 12.70 4.79
C ILE A 157 3.75 11.61 3.74
N ILE A 158 4.81 11.35 2.95
CA ILE A 158 5.01 10.10 2.22
C ILE A 158 6.10 9.32 2.96
N TRP A 159 5.78 8.09 3.38
CA TRP A 159 6.71 7.20 4.09
C TRP A 159 6.99 5.96 3.25
N PHE A 160 8.24 5.78 2.80
CA PHE A 160 8.65 4.56 2.12
C PHE A 160 9.16 3.48 3.07
N ASP A 161 8.76 2.23 2.85
CA ASP A 161 9.26 1.07 3.60
C ASP A 161 10.79 0.93 3.49
N GLY A 162 11.52 1.20 4.57
CA GLY A 162 12.98 1.17 4.55
C GLY A 162 13.61 2.24 3.66
N GLY A 163 12.89 3.31 3.31
CA GLY A 163 13.34 4.36 2.42
C GLY A 163 13.03 4.10 0.94
N ALA A 164 13.50 4.98 0.07
CA ALA A 164 13.29 4.91 -1.39
C ALA A 164 14.62 4.85 -2.15
N HIS A 165 15.65 4.30 -1.51
CA HIS A 165 16.97 4.21 -2.13
C HIS A 165 16.93 3.16 -3.25
N GLY A 166 17.39 3.56 -4.43
CA GLY A 166 17.66 2.62 -5.51
C GLY A 166 18.83 1.71 -5.13
N PRO A 167 18.90 0.50 -5.68
CA PRO A 167 20.05 -0.34 -5.43
C PRO A 167 21.35 0.29 -5.96
N GLU A 168 22.32 0.55 -5.10
CA GLU A 168 23.75 0.58 -5.49
C GLU A 168 24.21 -0.82 -5.97
#